data_AF-A0A3D2B9Z4-F1
#
_entry.id   AF-A0A3D2B9Z4-F1
#
_cell.length_a   1.000
_cell.length_b   1.000
_cell.length_c   1.000
_cell.angle_alpha   90.00
_cell.angle_beta   90.00
_cell.angle_gamma   90.00
#
_symmetry.space_group_name_H-M   'P 1'
#
loop_
_entity.id
_entity.type
_entity.pdbx_description
1 polymer ?
#
loop_
_entity_poly.entity_id
_entity_poly.type
_entity_poly.pdbx_seq_one_letter_code
_entity_poly.pdbx_strand_id
1 'polypeptide(L)' 'MAHQTRWTMSQVTALFEKPLLELLFEAQQIHRQHFDPQQIQVSTLLSIKTGAC' A
#
# COMPACT_ATOMS: atom_id res chain seq x y z
N MET A 1 -22.19 -8.95 -9.78
CA MET A 1 -21.32 -7.90 -9.20
C MET A 1 -20.58 -8.54 -8.04
N ALA A 2 -19.26 -8.65 -8.12
CA ALA A 2 -18.50 -9.27 -7.04
C ALA A 2 -18.59 -8.40 -5.78
N HIS A 3 -19.07 -8.97 -4.69
CA HIS A 3 -19.08 -8.32 -3.39
C HIS A 3 -17.62 -8.19 -2.92
N GLN A 4 -17.06 -6.98 -2.94
CA GLN A 4 -15.74 -6.77 -2.36
C GLN A 4 -15.87 -6.86 -0.84
N THR A 5 -15.22 -7.87 -0.27
CA THR A 5 -15.12 -8.05 1.17
C THR A 5 -14.40 -6.85 1.77
N ARG A 6 -15.05 -6.16 2.72
CA ARG A 6 -14.42 -5.05 3.45
C ARG A 6 -13.50 -5.62 4.52
N TRP A 7 -12.34 -5.00 4.69
CA TRP A 7 -11.44 -5.30 5.80
C TRP A 7 -12.08 -4.93 7.14
N THR A 8 -11.94 -5.81 8.12
CA THR A 8 -12.22 -5.50 9.53
C THR A 8 -10.98 -4.93 10.20
N MET A 9 -11.17 -4.25 11.33
CA MET A 9 -10.05 -3.75 12.14
C MET A 9 -9.11 -4.89 12.55
N SER A 10 -9.67 -6.01 13.04
CA SER A 10 -8.88 -7.15 13.49
C SER A 10 -8.02 -7.76 12.38
N GLN A 11 -8.53 -7.82 11.14
CA GLN A 11 -7.78 -8.33 10.00
C GLN A 11 -6.58 -7.42 9.67
N VAL A 12 -6.76 -6.10 9.76
CA VAL A 12 -5.67 -5.14 9.55
C VAL A 12 -4.65 -5.21 10.69
N THR A 13 -5.10 -5.26 11.94
CA THR A 13 -4.22 -5.42 13.12
C THR A 13 -3.31 -6.64 12.99
N ALA A 14 -3.84 -7.76 12.50
CA ALA A 14 -3.05 -8.98 12.27
C ALA A 14 -1.90 -8.79 11.26
N LEU A 15 -1.99 -7.84 10.33
CA LEU A 15 -0.88 -7.51 9.42
C LEU A 15 0.23 -6.76 10.16
N PHE A 16 -0.12 -5.83 11.05
CA PHE A 16 0.84 -5.09 11.86
C PHE A 16 1.58 -5.96 12.88
N GLU A 17 0.94 -7.05 13.33
CA GLU A 17 1.52 -8.01 14.27
C GLU A 17 2.34 -9.13 13.56
N LYS A 18 2.30 -9.20 12.23
CA LYS A 18 3.02 -10.22 11.46
C LYS A 18 4.54 -10.01 11.54
N PRO A 19 5.35 -11.10 11.56
CA PRO A 19 6.80 -10.96 11.43
C PRO A 19 7.18 -10.14 10.18
N LEU A 20 8.04 -9.14 10.35
CA LEU A 20 8.30 -8.14 9.32
C LEU A 20 8.72 -8.75 7.98
N LEU A 21 9.60 -9.76 8.00
CA LEU A 21 10.11 -10.39 6.76
C LEU A 21 9.02 -11.17 6.01
N GLU A 22 8.11 -11.82 6.74
CA GLU A 22 6.95 -12.51 6.15
C GLU A 22 5.99 -11.49 5.52
N LEU A 23 5.71 -10.39 6.22
CA LEU A 23 4.88 -9.30 5.70
C LEU A 23 5.47 -8.68 4.44
N LEU A 24 6.78 -8.42 4.43
CA LEU A 24 7.47 -7.86 3.26
C LEU A 24 7.46 -8.81 2.07
N PHE A 25 7.63 -10.11 2.30
CA PHE A 25 7.55 -11.10 1.24
C PHE A 25 6.16 -11.15 0.61
N GLU A 26 5.11 -11.23 1.44
CA GLU A 26 3.71 -11.20 0.97
C GLU A 26 3.39 -9.90 0.21
N ALA A 27 3.85 -8.75 0.71
CA ALA A 27 3.67 -7.47 0.04
C ALA A 27 4.31 -7.45 -1.35
N GLN A 28 5.51 -8.01 -1.50
CA GLN A 28 6.18 -8.12 -2.81
C GLN A 28 5.42 -9.05 -3.76
N GLN A 29 4.89 -10.18 -3.26
CA GLN A 29 4.09 -11.10 -4.07
C GLN A 29 2.83 -10.40 -4.61
N ILE A 30 2.08 -9.71 -3.75
CA ILE A 30 0.88 -8.97 -4.13
C ILE A 30 1.23 -7.85 -5.11
N HIS A 31 2.30 -7.08 -4.86
CA HIS A 31 2.72 -6.01 -5.77
C HIS A 31 3.01 -6.55 -7.18
N ARG A 32 3.76 -7.66 -7.31
CA ARG A 32 4.10 -8.28 -8.61
C ARG A 32 2.89 -8.86 -9.35
N GLN A 33 1.81 -9.21 -8.64
CA GLN A 33 0.57 -9.68 -9.27
C GLN A 33 -0.22 -8.56 -9.94
N HIS A 34 -0.06 -7.31 -9.47
CA HIS A 34 -0.91 -6.18 -9.88
C HIS A 34 -0.13 -5.08 -10.62
N PHE A 35 1.19 -5.01 -10.47
CA PHE A 35 2.05 -3.97 -11.04
C PHE A 35 3.31 -4.56 -11.65
N ASP A 36 3.85 -3.90 -12.68
CA ASP A 36 5.19 -4.21 -13.19
C ASP A 36 6.24 -3.86 -12.11
N PRO A 37 7.00 -4.85 -11.58
CA PRO A 37 7.98 -4.60 -10.54
C PRO A 37 9.15 -3.71 -10.96
N GLN A 38 9.33 -3.46 -12.26
CA GLN A 38 10.39 -2.60 -12.80
C GLN A 38 9.88 -1.19 -13.14
N GLN A 39 8.57 -0.95 -13.00
CA GLN A 39 7.95 0.34 -13.29
C GLN A 39 7.74 1.13 -12.00
N ILE A 40 8.10 2.42 -12.02
CA ILE A 40 7.87 3.34 -10.91
C ILE A 40 7.12 4.58 -11.43
N GLN A 41 6.13 5.03 -10.68
CA GLN A 41 5.40 6.27 -10.95
C GLN A 41 6.21 7.47 -10.46
N VAL A 42 6.39 8.48 -11.32
CA VAL A 42 7.13 9.71 -10.98
C VAL A 42 6.19 10.92 -11.04
N SER A 43 6.06 11.62 -9.91
CA SER A 43 5.29 12.86 -9.76
C SER A 43 6.17 13.98 -9.21
N THR A 44 5.97 15.20 -9.68
CA THR A 44 6.55 16.40 -9.10
C THR A 44 5.45 17.28 -8.56
N LEU A 45 5.51 17.61 -7.27
CA LEU A 45 4.59 18.55 -6.64
C LEU A 45 5.25 19.93 -6.50
N LEU A 46 4.42 20.96 -6.49
CA LEU A 46 4.80 22.33 -6.16
C LEU A 46 3.89 22.85 -5.06
N SER A 47 4.46 23.46 -4.03
CA SER A 47 3.67 24.26 -3.10
C SER A 47 3.29 25.58 -3.78
N ILE A 48 2.06 25.66 -4.30
CA ILE A 48 1.56 26.86 -4.98
C ILE A 48 1.47 28.07 -4.04
N LYS A 49 1.33 27.83 -2.73
CA LYS A 49 1.38 28.84 -1.68
C LYS A 49 1.96 28.24 -0.40
N THR A 50 3.00 28.87 0.12
CA THR A 50 3.69 28.52 1.37
C THR A 50 3.34 29.51 2.50
N GLY A 51 3.26 29.03 3.74
CA GLY A 51 3.03 29.84 4.93
C GLY A 51 1.55 30.16 5.24
N ALA A 52 1.30 30.95 6.29
CA ALA A 52 0.01 31.55 6.73
C ALA A 52 -1.28 30.83 6.26
N CYS A 53 -1.45 29.56 6.63
CA CYS A 53 -2.60 28.73 6.25
C CYS A 53 -3.91 29.29 6.83
#